data_AF-A0A413N286-F1
#
_entry.id   AF-A0A413N286-F1
#
_cell.length_a   1.000
_cell.length_b   1.000
_cell.length_c   1.000
_cell.angle_alpha   90.00
_cell.angle_beta   90.00
_cell.angle_gamma   90.00
#
_symmetry.space_group_name_H-M   'P 1'
#
loop_
_entity.id
_entity.type
_entity.pdbx_description
1 polymer ?
#
loop_
_entity_poly.entity_id
_entity_poly.type
_entity_poly.pdbx_seq_one_letter_code
_entity_poly.pdbx_strand_id
1 'polypeptide(L)' 'MDSKDGIYIGDDVWIAVQCCVLKGAKINSHTVMGDKSLVNKEISQSEVTFGSPAKVVSYRK' A
#
# COMPACT_ATOMS: atom_id res chain seq x y z
N MET A 1 3.50 -17.97 14.66
CA MET A 1 2.94 -17.71 13.32
C MET A 1 4.02 -17.02 12.52
N ASP A 2 5.08 -17.77 12.20
CA ASP A 2 6.33 -17.20 11.71
C ASP A 2 6.09 -16.61 10.31
N SER A 3 6.15 -15.29 10.23
CA SER A 3 5.98 -14.54 8.99
C SER A 3 7.27 -14.59 8.17
N LYS A 4 7.38 -15.61 7.31
CA LYS A 4 8.45 -15.67 6.30
C LYS A 4 8.46 -14.44 5.39
N ASP A 5 7.30 -13.83 5.17
CA ASP A 5 7.19 -12.56 4.44
C ASP A 5 6.70 -11.46 5.40
N GLY A 6 7.56 -10.47 5.63
CA GLY A 6 7.24 -9.26 6.39
C GLY A 6 6.31 -8.32 5.61
N ILE A 7 6.38 -7.03 5.93
CA ILE A 7 5.75 -5.96 5.14
C ILE A 7 6.88 -5.20 4.45
N TYR A 8 6.71 -4.90 3.17
CA TYR A 8 7.63 -4.05 2.42
C TYR A 8 6.98 -2.70 2.12
N ILE A 9 7.70 -1.61 2.42
CA ILE A 9 7.34 -0.24 2.07
C ILE A 9 8.58 0.38 1.43
N GLY A 10 8.46 0.81 0.18
CA GLY A 10 9.53 1.47 -0.58
C GLY A 10 9.72 2.94 -0.19
N ASP A 11 10.48 3.64 -1.02
CA ASP A 11 10.84 5.04 -0.81
C ASP A 11 9.72 5.99 -1.28
N ASP A 12 9.60 7.17 -0.64
CA ASP A 12 8.65 8.23 -1.06
C ASP A 12 7.19 7.75 -1.17
N VAL A 13 6.80 6.86 -0.25
CA VAL A 13 5.41 6.38 -0.11
C VAL A 13 4.64 7.32 0.81
N TRP A 14 3.50 7.83 0.34
CA TRP A 14 2.57 8.56 1.20
C TRP A 14 1.50 7.60 1.73
N ILE A 15 1.46 7.41 3.06
CA ILE A 15 0.41 6.64 3.74
C ILE A 15 -0.48 7.60 4.54
N ALA A 16 -1.75 7.71 4.15
CA ALA A 16 -2.73 8.50 4.90
C ALA A 16 -3.17 7.82 6.21
N VAL A 17 -4.04 8.49 6.96
CA VAL A 17 -4.47 8.06 8.29
C VAL A 17 -5.25 6.74 8.26
N GLN A 18 -5.05 5.91 9.30
CA GLN A 18 -5.79 4.66 9.54
C GLN A 18 -5.69 3.59 8.42
N CYS A 19 -4.62 3.59 7.63
CA CYS A 19 -4.34 2.46 6.74
C CYS A 19 -4.03 1.18 7.52
N CYS A 20 -4.48 0.05 6.99
CA CYS A 20 -4.17 -1.29 7.50
C CYS A 20 -3.37 -2.06 6.45
N VAL A 21 -2.16 -2.50 6.81
CA VAL A 21 -1.26 -3.23 5.91
C VAL A 21 -1.13 -4.66 6.41
N LEU A 22 -1.64 -5.62 5.63
CA LEU A 22 -1.61 -7.03 6.00
C LEU A 22 -0.21 -7.62 5.74
N LYS A 23 0.15 -8.61 6.55
CA LYS A 23 1.37 -9.41 6.39
C LYS A 23 1.52 -9.91 4.93
N GLY A 24 2.72 -9.78 4.37
CA GLY A 24 3.03 -10.14 2.98
C GLY A 24 2.67 -9.07 1.94
N ALA A 25 2.02 -7.97 2.33
CA ALA A 25 1.79 -6.85 1.44
C ALA A 25 3.09 -6.11 1.10
N LYS A 26 3.13 -5.55 -0.11
CA LYS A 26 4.23 -4.74 -0.62
C LYS A 26 3.68 -3.43 -1.16
N ILE A 27 4.24 -2.32 -0.72
CA ILE A 27 3.93 -0.98 -1.23
C ILE A 27 5.20 -0.47 -1.89
N ASN A 28 5.22 -0.45 -3.22
CA ASN A 28 6.39 0.01 -3.98
C ASN A 28 6.55 1.54 -3.91
N SER A 29 7.74 2.03 -4.30
CA SER A 29 8.11 3.43 -4.17
C SER A 29 7.16 4.39 -4.90
N HIS A 30 7.13 5.66 -4.47
CA HIS A 30 6.31 6.73 -5.07
C HIS A 30 4.79 6.52 -5.00
N THR A 31 4.30 5.50 -4.31
CA THR A 31 2.88 5.17 -4.18
C THR A 31 2.17 6.04 -3.13
N VAL A 32 0.90 6.34 -3.37
CA VAL A 32 0.02 7.09 -2.46
C VAL A 32 -1.12 6.18 -1.99
N MET A 33 -1.29 6.07 -0.68
CA MET A 33 -2.37 5.34 -0.02
C MET A 33 -3.34 6.35 0.61
N GLY A 34 -4.61 6.35 0.18
CA GLY A 34 -5.64 7.17 0.79
C GLY A 34 -6.12 6.64 2.15
N ASP A 35 -6.93 7.42 2.87
CA ASP A 35 -7.33 7.07 4.25
C ASP A 35 -8.10 5.75 4.34
N LYS A 36 -7.95 5.05 5.47
CA LYS A 36 -8.62 3.77 5.76
C LYS A 36 -8.40 2.68 4.70
N SER A 37 -7.31 2.75 3.94
CA SER A 37 -7.01 1.76 2.91
C SER A 37 -6.58 0.42 3.54
N LEU A 38 -7.11 -0.71 3.03
CA LEU A 38 -6.69 -2.06 3.43
C LEU A 38 -5.81 -2.69 2.35
N VAL A 39 -4.53 -2.85 2.64
CA VAL A 39 -3.53 -3.42 1.72
C VAL A 39 -3.37 -4.90 1.99
N ASN A 40 -3.85 -5.73 1.07
CA ASN A 40 -3.82 -7.19 1.16
C ASN A 40 -2.98 -7.87 0.07
N LYS A 41 -2.31 -7.09 -0.78
CA LYS A 41 -1.51 -7.53 -1.92
C LYS A 41 -0.41 -6.51 -2.24
N GLU A 42 0.40 -6.82 -3.24
CA GLU A 42 1.36 -5.87 -3.80
C GLU A 42 0.65 -4.70 -4.52
N ILE A 43 1.14 -3.49 -4.27
CA ILE A 43 0.76 -2.23 -4.90
C ILE A 43 1.95 -1.75 -5.73
N SER A 44 1.74 -1.51 -7.03
CA SER A 44 2.81 -1.15 -7.96
C SER A 44 3.34 0.26 -7.70
N GLN A 45 4.51 0.58 -8.25
CA GLN A 45 5.13 1.90 -8.16
C GLN A 45 4.24 3.00 -8.77
N SER A 46 4.24 4.18 -8.15
CA SER A 46 3.49 5.36 -8.60
C SER A 46 1.97 5.18 -8.69
N GLU A 47 1.40 4.17 -8.02
CA GLU A 47 -0.04 4.01 -7.91
C GLU A 47 -0.62 4.96 -6.85
N VAL A 48 -1.81 5.50 -7.10
CA VAL A 48 -2.64 6.14 -6.08
C VAL A 48 -3.77 5.18 -5.79
N THR A 49 -3.90 4.73 -4.54
CA THR A 49 -4.87 3.71 -4.14
C THR A 49 -5.78 4.16 -3.02
N PHE A 50 -6.99 3.61 -2.99
CA PHE A 50 -8.01 3.92 -1.98
C PHE A 50 -8.88 2.70 -1.66
N GLY A 51 -9.40 2.64 -0.43
CA GLY A 51 -10.49 1.75 -0.03
C GLY A 51 -10.07 0.43 0.61
N SER A 52 -11.05 -0.40 0.94
CA SER A 52 -10.85 -1.70 1.58
C SER A 52 -11.65 -2.80 0.86
N PRO A 53 -11.02 -3.66 0.03
CA PRO A 53 -9.58 -3.68 -0.29
C PRO A 53 -9.11 -2.47 -1.09
N ALA A 54 -7.84 -2.08 -0.92
CA ALA A 54 -7.22 -0.98 -1.64
C ALA A 54 -7.18 -1.26 -3.14
N LYS A 55 -7.67 -0.31 -3.95
CA LYS A 55 -7.70 -0.38 -5.41
C LYS A 55 -7.04 0.85 -6.00
N VAL A 56 -6.41 0.71 -7.16
CA VAL A 56 -5.86 1.85 -7.91
C VAL A 56 -7.00 2.76 -8.36
N VAL A 57 -6.84 4.07 -8.14
CA VAL A 57 -7.78 5.12 -8.56
C VAL A 57 -7.15 6.08 -9.54
N SER A 58 -5.84 6.27 -9.47
CA SER A 58 -5.05 7.07 -10.41
C SER A 58 -3.57 6.71 -10.31
N TYR A 59 -2.73 7.39 -11.08
CA TYR A 59 -1.27 7.24 -11.05
C TYR A 59 -0.61 8.58 -10.75
N ARG A 60 0.43 8.55 -9.92
CA ARG A 60 1.29 9.70 -9.63
C ARG A 60 2.16 9.99 -10.85
N LYS A 61 2.25 11.27 -11.23
CA LYS A 61 3.10 11.75 -12.33
C LYS A 61 4.55 11.89 -11.90
#